data_AF-A0A931N1T1-F1
#
_entry.id   AF-A0A931N1T1-F1
#
_cell.length_a   1.000
_cell.length_b   1.000
_cell.length_c   1.000
_cell.angle_alpha   90.00
_cell.angle_beta   90.00
_cell.angle_gamma   90.00
#
_symmetry.space_group_name_H-M   'P 1'
#
loop_
_entity.id
_entity.type
_entity.pdbx_description
1 polymer ?
#
loop_
_entity_poly.entity_id
_entity_poly.type
_entity_poly.pdbx_seq_one_letter_code
_entity_poly.pdbx_strand_id
1 'polypeptide(L)'
;MDIDRPRPGHDLLDRPVHDLVALLEPLDCHDPRWARDCTANAHLAMQRHRECLVGECATKTAAFVHLRDEGRLTPDAGRTR
;
A
#
# COMPACT_ATOMS: atom_id res chain seq x y z
N MET A 1 -31.38 -30.92 -34.85
CA MET A 1 -31.58 -31.72 -33.63
C MET A 1 -30.20 -31.93 -33.04
N ASP A 2 -29.77 -31.01 -32.17
CA ASP A 2 -29.87 -31.19 -30.70
C ASP A 2 -28.78 -32.18 -30.26
N ILE A 3 -27.72 -31.85 -29.50
CA ILE A 3 -27.66 -31.02 -28.30
C ILE A 3 -26.20 -30.66 -27.98
N ASP A 4 -26.05 -29.40 -27.60
CA ASP A 4 -25.04 -28.78 -26.75
C ASP A 4 -24.54 -29.67 -25.59
N ARG A 5 -23.22 -29.80 -25.38
CA ARG A 5 -22.75 -30.06 -24.02
C ARG A 5 -21.45 -29.31 -23.70
N PRO A 6 -21.44 -28.49 -22.64
CA PRO A 6 -20.33 -27.60 -22.31
C PRO A 6 -19.14 -28.35 -21.68
N ARG A 7 -17.92 -27.85 -21.95
CA ARG A 7 -16.83 -27.81 -20.95
C ARG A 7 -16.98 -26.49 -20.17
N PRO A 8 -16.35 -26.23 -19.01
CA PRO A 8 -15.49 -27.04 -18.13
C PRO A 8 -15.94 -26.90 -16.65
N GLY A 9 -15.18 -27.45 -15.70
CA GLY A 9 -15.40 -27.21 -14.27
C GLY A 9 -14.12 -27.42 -13.49
N HIS A 10 -13.14 -26.54 -13.70
CA HIS A 10 -11.87 -26.55 -12.98
C HIS A 10 -11.51 -25.12 -12.56
N ASP A 11 -12.40 -24.46 -11.80
CA ASP A 11 -12.12 -23.14 -11.21
C ASP A 11 -13.01 -22.92 -9.99
N LEU A 12 -12.69 -23.59 -8.89
CA LEU A 12 -13.36 -23.39 -7.60
C LEU A 12 -12.39 -22.91 -6.50
N LEU A 13 -11.28 -22.28 -6.89
CA LEU A 13 -10.29 -21.73 -5.94
C LEU A 13 -9.80 -20.31 -6.27
N ASP A 14 -10.39 -19.61 -7.24
CA ASP A 14 -10.02 -18.23 -7.57
C ASP A 14 -11.14 -17.25 -7.18
N ARG A 15 -11.38 -17.09 -5.87
CA ARG A 15 -12.16 -15.97 -5.34
C ARG A 15 -11.24 -14.96 -4.66
N PRO A 16 -11.51 -13.65 -4.82
CA PRO A 16 -10.50 -12.62 -4.87
C PRO A 16 -10.03 -12.22 -3.47
N VAL A 17 -8.80 -12.58 -3.12
CA VAL A 17 -8.10 -11.97 -1.97
C VAL A 17 -7.86 -10.46 -2.13
N HIS A 18 -8.15 -9.90 -3.31
CA HIS A 18 -8.02 -8.47 -3.63
C HIS A 18 -9.00 -7.57 -2.88
N ASP A 19 -10.16 -8.09 -2.44
CA ASP A 19 -11.22 -7.26 -1.83
C ASP A 19 -10.90 -6.88 -0.37
N LEU A 20 -10.21 -7.75 0.37
CA LEU A 20 -9.76 -7.42 1.73
C LEU A 20 -8.68 -6.32 1.74
N VAL A 21 -7.81 -6.27 0.72
CA VAL A 21 -6.75 -5.25 0.62
C VAL A 21 -7.34 -3.84 0.53
N ALA A 22 -8.45 -3.68 -0.21
CA ALA A 22 -9.14 -2.40 -0.36
C ALA A 22 -9.83 -1.93 0.94
N LEU A 23 -10.29 -2.86 1.78
CA LEU A 23 -10.87 -2.54 3.10
C LEU A 23 -9.83 -2.16 4.16
N LEU A 24 -8.57 -2.53 3.96
CA LEU A 24 -7.45 -2.22 4.86
C LEU A 24 -6.79 -0.86 4.56
N GLU A 25 -6.95 -0.33 3.34
CA GLU A 25 -6.38 0.98 2.94
C GLU A 25 -6.72 2.16 3.88
N PRO A 26 -7.94 2.28 4.44
CA PRO A 26 -8.26 3.36 5.38
C PRO A 26 -7.58 3.20 6.76
N LEU A 27 -7.25 1.97 7.18
CA LEU A 27 -6.64 1.67 8.48
C LEU A 27 -5.13 1.92 8.51
N ASP A 28 -4.49 1.96 7.34
CA ASP A 28 -3.04 2.11 7.22
C ASP A 28 -2.53 3.43 7.83
N CYS A 29 -3.36 4.48 7.96
CA CYS A 29 -2.95 5.76 8.53
C CYS A 29 -2.73 5.74 10.05
N HIS A 30 -3.35 4.80 10.77
CA HIS A 30 -3.37 4.79 12.24
C HIS A 30 -2.24 3.95 12.84
N ASP A 31 -1.78 2.89 12.17
CA ASP A 31 -0.66 2.09 12.65
C ASP A 31 0.66 2.46 11.93
N PRO A 32 1.53 3.29 12.54
CA PRO A 32 2.78 3.69 11.93
C PRO A 32 3.90 2.66 12.07
N ARG A 33 3.69 1.55 12.81
CA ARG A 33 4.78 0.66 13.21
C ARG A 33 5.44 0.00 12.02
N TRP A 34 4.62 -0.55 11.12
CA TRP A 34 5.10 -1.23 9.91
C TRP A 34 5.97 -0.33 9.04
N ALA A 35 5.67 0.97 8.99
CA ALA A 35 6.42 1.96 8.21
C ALA A 35 7.84 2.23 8.74
N ARG A 36 8.16 1.80 9.97
CA ARG A 36 9.50 1.93 10.58
C ARG A 36 10.28 0.63 10.63
N ASP A 37 9.63 -0.51 10.33
CA ASP A 37 10.27 -1.83 10.44
C ASP A 37 11.44 -1.99 9.46
N CYS A 38 11.34 -1.42 8.26
CA CYS A 38 12.42 -1.40 7.30
C CYS A 38 12.29 -0.26 6.29
N THR A 39 13.39 0.06 5.61
CA THR A 39 13.43 1.11 4.58
C THR A 39 12.45 0.85 3.44
N ALA A 40 12.25 -0.42 3.05
CA ALA A 40 11.29 -0.78 1.99
C ALA A 40 9.85 -0.44 2.40
N ASN A 41 9.48 -0.73 3.64
CA ASN A 41 8.16 -0.37 4.18
C ASN A 41 7.99 1.13 4.32
N ALA A 42 9.04 1.86 4.72
CA ALA A 42 9.00 3.31 4.77
C ALA A 42 8.78 3.94 3.38
N HIS A 43 9.46 3.42 2.35
CA HIS A 43 9.19 3.84 0.96
C HIS A 43 7.78 3.47 0.49
N LEU A 44 7.29 2.28 0.85
CA LEU A 44 5.92 1.86 0.55
C LEU A 44 4.89 2.78 1.22
N ALA A 45 5.08 3.13 2.50
CA ALA A 45 4.25 4.08 3.22
C ALA A 45 4.24 5.46 2.55
N MET A 46 5.38 5.95 2.08
CA MET A 46 5.46 7.23 1.34
C MET A 46 4.71 7.18 0.00
N GLN A 47 4.66 6.00 -0.66
CA GLN A 47 3.92 5.79 -1.91
C GLN A 47 2.42 5.62 -1.69
N ARG A 48 2.02 4.89 -0.64
CA ARG A 48 0.61 4.61 -0.31
C ARG A 48 -0.07 5.83 0.30
N HIS A 49 0.64 6.58 1.14
CA HIS A 49 0.17 7.82 1.77
C HIS A 49 0.62 9.08 1.01
N ARG A 50 0.59 9.06 -0.33
CA ARG A 50 0.98 10.22 -1.15
C ARG A 50 0.10 11.44 -0.91
N GLU A 51 -1.18 11.22 -0.66
CA GLU A 51 -2.20 12.25 -0.43
C GLU A 51 -2.19 12.76 1.01
N CYS A 52 -1.73 11.96 1.97
CA CYS A 52 -1.63 12.38 3.37
C CYS A 52 -0.52 13.43 3.57
N LEU A 53 -0.64 14.25 4.61
CA LEU A 53 0.39 15.20 5.00
C LEU A 53 1.31 14.62 6.09
N VAL A 54 2.60 14.99 6.04
CA VAL A 54 3.55 14.68 7.12
C VAL A 54 3.17 15.56 8.33
N GLY A 55 3.03 14.95 9.50
CA GLY A 55 2.51 15.58 10.72
C GLY A 55 1.02 15.29 10.98
N GLU A 56 0.24 14.96 9.95
CA GLU A 56 -1.19 14.62 10.10
C GLU A 56 -1.42 13.10 10.04
N CYS A 57 -0.72 12.40 9.14
CA CYS A 57 -0.75 10.94 9.10
C CYS A 57 0.41 10.37 9.92
N ALA A 58 0.07 9.55 10.94
CA ALA A 58 1.07 8.93 11.80
C ALA A 58 2.04 8.06 10.98
N THR A 59 1.51 7.28 10.04
CA THR A 59 2.28 6.36 9.20
C THR A 59 3.23 7.08 8.25
N LYS A 60 2.76 8.11 7.55
CA LYS A 60 3.63 8.94 6.70
C LYS A 60 4.72 9.64 7.49
N THR A 61 4.37 10.15 8.68
CA THR A 61 5.32 10.82 9.58
C THR A 61 6.39 9.86 10.07
N ALA A 62 6.00 8.65 10.45
CA ALA A 62 6.92 7.61 10.89
C ALA A 62 7.87 7.16 9.78
N ALA A 63 7.35 6.97 8.56
CA ALA A 63 8.14 6.68 7.37
C ALA A 63 9.15 7.81 7.07
N PHE A 64 8.69 9.06 7.11
CA PHE A 64 9.52 10.24 6.89
C PHE A 64 10.65 10.34 7.91
N VAL A 65 10.34 10.18 9.20
CA VAL A 65 11.35 10.20 10.27
C VAL A 65 12.36 9.08 10.09
N HIS A 66 11.91 7.85 9.82
CA HIS A 66 12.81 6.72 9.60
C HIS A 66 13.74 6.96 8.40
N LEU A 67 13.21 7.36 7.24
CA LEU A 67 14.02 7.64 6.05
C LEU A 67 14.96 8.84 6.23
N ARG A 68 14.55 9.85 6.99
CA ARG A 68 15.40 11.01 7.33
C ARG A 68 16.55 10.58 8.23
N ASP A 69 16.26 9.83 9.30
CA ASP A 69 17.27 9.41 10.26
C ASP A 69 18.29 8.44 9.63
N GLU A 70 17.85 7.62 8.66
CA GLU A 70 18.71 6.78 7.82
C GLU A 70 19.49 7.56 6.73
N GLY A 71 19.26 8.86 6.60
CA GLY A 71 19.89 9.69 5.55
C GLY A 71 19.44 9.33 4.13
N ARG A 72 18.33 8.61 3.97
CA ARG A 72 17.77 8.14 2.68
C ARG A 72 16.62 8.99 2.17
N LEU A 73 16.40 10.16 2.78
CA LEU A 73 15.40 11.10 2.31
C LEU A 73 15.98 11.91 1.15
N THR A 74 15.80 11.40 -0.07
CA THR A 74 16.06 12.20 -1.26
C THR A 74 14.97 13.28 -1.30
N PRO A 75 15.30 14.58 -1.22
CA PRO A 75 14.32 15.63 -1.42
C PRO A 75 13.70 15.41 -2.81
N ASP A 76 12.37 15.36 -2.87
CA ASP A 76 11.61 15.22 -4.10
C ASP A 76 11.79 16.52 -4.92
N ALA A 77 12.93 16.63 -5.61
CA ALA A 77 13.35 17.80 -6.38
C ALA A 77 12.46 18.06 -7.60
N GLY A 78 11.40 17.26 -7.81
CA GLY A 78 10.54 17.30 -8.98
C GLY A 78 9.15 17.89 -8.74
N ARG A 79 8.72 18.14 -7.49
CA ARG A 79 7.37 18.67 -7.23
C ARG A 79 7.33 20.20 -7.38
N THR A 80 7.44 20.68 -8.61
CA THR A 80 7.08 22.05 -8.99
C THR A 80 5.56 22.19 -8.91
N ARG A 81 5.10 23.17 -8.12
CA ARG A 81 3.68 23.50 -7.89
C ARG A 81 3.03 24.12 -9.11
#